data_AF-A0A527VR14-F1
#
_entry.id   AF-A0A527VR14-F1
#
_cell.length_a   1.000
_cell.length_b   1.000
_cell.length_c   1.000
_cell.angle_alpha   90.00
_cell.angle_beta   90.00
_cell.angle_gamma   90.00
#
_symmetry.space_group_name_H-M   'P 1'
#
loop_
_entity.id
_entity.type
_entity.pdbx_description
1 polymer ?
#
loop_
_entity_poly.entity_id
_entity_poly.type
_entity_poly.pdbx_seq_one_letter_code
_entity_poly.pdbx_strand_id
1 'polypeptide(L)'
;ALKALPEISAWTAAIAETAYAASRDAMPIFLGGDHSISAGTVSGVARRAAKRGRPLFVLWLDAHPDFHTLDTTTSGNLHGVPLAYASGQAGFQGYFPDLPQAVDPARICAIGLRSVDPAERRALAEAGVTVHDMRA
;
A
#
# COMPACT_ATOMS: atom_id res chain seq x y z
N ALA A 1 9.70 -10.62 14.98
CA ALA A 1 8.92 -11.62 14.20
C ALA A 1 7.72 -10.92 13.59
N LEU A 2 7.35 -11.29 12.36
CA LEU A 2 6.14 -10.77 11.70
C LEU A 2 4.90 -11.30 12.41
N LYS A 3 3.88 -10.45 12.56
CA LYS A 3 2.65 -10.77 13.28
C LYS A 3 1.50 -10.97 12.30
N ALA A 4 0.74 -12.05 12.49
CA ALA A 4 -0.46 -12.36 11.71
C ALA A 4 -0.26 -12.36 10.18
N LEU A 5 0.94 -12.75 9.71
CA LEU A 5 1.27 -12.74 8.28
C LEU A 5 0.32 -13.60 7.44
N PRO A 6 0.02 -14.87 7.81
CA PRO A 6 -0.93 -15.68 7.05
C PRO A 6 -2.32 -15.05 6.94
N GLU A 7 -2.83 -14.49 8.05
CA GLU A 7 -4.14 -13.87 8.12
C GLU A 7 -4.19 -12.60 7.26
N ILE A 8 -3.19 -11.72 7.38
CA ILE A 8 -3.13 -10.46 6.64
C ILE A 8 -2.95 -10.70 5.13
N SER A 9 -2.19 -11.73 4.75
CA SER A 9 -2.05 -12.15 3.35
C SER A 9 -3.40 -12.65 2.78
N ALA A 10 -4.12 -13.49 3.52
CA ALA A 10 -5.44 -13.98 3.13
C ALA A 10 -6.47 -12.84 3.02
N TRP A 11 -6.48 -11.92 3.98
CA TRP A 11 -7.32 -10.72 3.94
C TRP A 11 -6.99 -9.84 2.73
N THR A 12 -5.70 -9.61 2.47
CA THR A 12 -5.24 -8.83 1.30
C THR A 12 -5.79 -9.41 0.00
N ALA A 13 -5.75 -10.73 -0.18
CA ALA A 13 -6.33 -11.40 -1.36
C ALA A 13 -7.85 -11.17 -1.46
N ALA A 14 -8.60 -11.42 -0.38
CA ALA A 14 -10.05 -11.27 -0.36
C ALA A 14 -10.49 -9.81 -0.62
N ILE A 15 -9.78 -8.86 -0.02
CA ILE A 15 -10.06 -7.42 -0.16
C ILE A 15 -9.69 -6.95 -1.57
N ALA A 16 -8.59 -7.40 -2.16
CA ALA A 16 -8.21 -7.03 -3.53
C ALA A 16 -9.28 -7.46 -4.55
N GLU A 17 -9.82 -8.67 -4.42
CA GLU A 17 -10.92 -9.13 -5.26
C GLU A 17 -12.19 -8.29 -5.06
N THR A 18 -12.53 -8.02 -3.80
CA THR A 18 -13.69 -7.21 -3.45
C THR A 18 -13.56 -5.78 -4.00
N ALA A 19 -12.39 -5.16 -3.85
CA ALA A 19 -12.12 -3.80 -4.31
C ALA A 19 -12.17 -3.70 -5.84
N TYR A 20 -11.66 -4.70 -6.55
CA TYR A 20 -11.78 -4.76 -8.00
C TYR A 20 -13.23 -4.92 -8.47
N ALA A 21 -14.02 -5.75 -7.79
CA ALA A 21 -15.43 -5.97 -8.12
C ALA A 21 -16.28 -4.73 -7.83
N ALA A 22 -16.14 -4.14 -6.64
CA ALA A 22 -16.90 -2.97 -6.20
C ALA A 22 -16.60 -1.72 -7.04
N SER A 23 -15.37 -1.57 -7.55
CA SER A 23 -14.97 -0.46 -8.42
C SER A 23 -15.41 -0.59 -9.88
N ARG A 24 -16.21 -1.61 -10.23
CA ARG A 24 -16.69 -1.82 -11.60
C ARG A 24 -17.53 -0.67 -12.11
N ASP A 25 -18.47 -0.17 -11.31
CA ASP A 25 -19.45 0.86 -11.73
C ASP A 25 -19.72 1.92 -10.64
N ALA A 26 -18.99 1.87 -9.52
CA ALA A 26 -19.16 2.78 -8.40
C ALA A 26 -17.81 3.29 -7.88
N MET A 27 -17.88 4.32 -7.02
CA MET A 27 -16.76 4.73 -6.18
C MET A 27 -16.88 3.97 -4.84
N PRO A 28 -16.09 2.90 -4.61
CA PRO A 28 -16.18 2.16 -3.38
C PRO A 28 -15.63 2.96 -2.20
N ILE A 29 -16.27 2.80 -1.04
CA ILE A 29 -15.74 3.27 0.25
C ILE A 29 -15.43 2.03 1.07
N PHE A 30 -14.19 1.91 1.52
CA PHE A 30 -13.74 0.82 2.36
C PHE A 30 -13.61 1.33 3.80
N LEU A 31 -14.31 0.69 4.73
CA LEU A 31 -14.21 0.98 6.15
C LEU A 31 -13.28 -0.06 6.77
N GLY A 32 -12.12 0.41 7.25
CA GLY A 32 -11.05 -0.44 7.72
C GLY A 32 -11.22 -0.95 9.15
N GLY A 33 -10.39 -1.95 9.46
CA GLY A 33 -9.68 -2.03 10.74
C GLY A 33 -8.41 -1.18 10.65
N ASP A 34 -7.25 -1.72 11.02
CA ASP A 34 -5.98 -1.00 10.81
C ASP A 34 -5.62 -0.81 9.31
N HIS A 35 -4.52 -0.11 9.07
CA HIS A 35 -4.14 0.32 7.72
C HIS A 35 -3.69 -0.81 6.78
N SER A 36 -3.48 -2.04 7.29
CA SER A 36 -3.11 -3.19 6.45
C SER A 36 -4.15 -3.51 5.37
N ILE A 37 -5.42 -3.13 5.58
CA ILE A 37 -6.50 -3.25 4.59
C ILE A 37 -6.13 -2.60 3.24
N SER A 38 -5.30 -1.55 3.26
CA SER A 38 -4.89 -0.81 2.08
C SER A 38 -4.07 -1.62 1.09
N ALA A 39 -3.37 -2.68 1.55
CA ALA A 39 -2.68 -3.61 0.68
C ALA A 39 -3.67 -4.25 -0.32
N GLY A 40 -4.87 -4.60 0.14
CA GLY A 40 -5.92 -5.15 -0.72
C GLY A 40 -6.66 -4.06 -1.51
N THR A 41 -7.10 -2.99 -0.85
CA THR A 41 -7.98 -1.99 -1.50
C THR A 41 -7.26 -1.27 -2.63
N VAL A 42 -6.03 -0.81 -2.41
CA VAL A 42 -5.24 -0.11 -3.43
C VAL A 42 -4.92 -1.05 -4.58
N SER A 43 -4.50 -2.29 -4.31
CA SER A 43 -4.18 -3.28 -5.36
C SER A 43 -5.39 -3.63 -6.23
N GLY A 44 -6.57 -3.82 -5.63
CA GLY A 44 -7.81 -4.08 -6.38
C GLY A 44 -8.24 -2.90 -7.26
N VAL A 45 -8.11 -1.67 -6.74
CA VAL A 45 -8.40 -0.44 -7.50
C VAL A 45 -7.34 -0.20 -8.60
N ALA A 46 -6.07 -0.49 -8.35
CA ALA A 46 -4.99 -0.40 -9.34
C ALA A 46 -5.27 -1.33 -10.52
N ARG A 47 -5.68 -2.58 -10.25
CA ARG A 47 -6.12 -3.54 -11.26
C ARG A 47 -7.29 -3.01 -12.10
N ARG A 48 -8.29 -2.36 -11.46
CA ARG A 48 -9.43 -1.74 -12.17
C ARG A 48 -8.98 -0.59 -13.06
N ALA A 49 -8.12 0.29 -12.56
CA ALA A 49 -7.61 1.44 -13.31
C ALA A 49 -6.86 0.98 -14.57
N ALA A 50 -5.96 0.01 -14.43
CA ALA A 50 -5.24 -0.60 -15.55
C ALA A 50 -6.18 -1.25 -16.57
N LYS A 51 -7.20 -2.01 -16.13
CA LYS A 51 -8.22 -2.60 -17.02
C LYS A 51 -8.97 -1.55 -17.84
N ARG A 52 -9.12 -0.33 -17.33
CA ARG A 52 -9.75 0.81 -17.99
C ARG A 52 -8.76 1.66 -18.81
N GLY A 53 -7.48 1.29 -18.87
CA GLY A 53 -6.45 2.07 -19.55
C GLY A 53 -6.19 3.44 -18.89
N ARG A 54 -6.40 3.55 -17.58
CA ARG A 54 -6.25 4.80 -16.83
C ARG A 54 -5.15 4.68 -15.77
N PRO A 55 -4.36 5.73 -15.54
CA PRO A 55 -3.46 5.78 -14.40
C PRO A 55 -4.25 5.85 -13.09
N LEU A 56 -3.75 5.18 -12.05
CA LEU A 56 -4.17 5.40 -10.67
C LEU A 56 -3.17 6.36 -10.00
N PHE A 57 -3.69 7.35 -9.30
CA PHE A 57 -2.93 8.22 -8.40
C PHE A 57 -3.41 7.95 -6.97
N VAL A 58 -2.48 7.91 -6.02
CA VAL A 58 -2.76 7.64 -4.61
C VAL A 58 -2.35 8.85 -3.79
N LEU A 59 -3.32 9.40 -3.04
CA LEU A 59 -3.04 10.34 -1.97
C LEU A 59 -3.03 9.57 -0.65
N TRP A 60 -1.88 9.50 -0.01
CA TRP A 60 -1.67 8.76 1.24
C TRP A 60 -1.64 9.75 2.41
N LEU A 61 -2.76 9.91 3.10
CA LEU A 61 -2.92 10.87 4.19
C LEU A 61 -2.70 10.16 5.52
N ASP A 62 -1.48 10.23 6.06
CA ASP A 62 -1.12 9.51 7.29
C ASP A 62 0.06 10.21 8.00
N ALA A 63 0.23 9.92 9.30
CA ALA A 63 1.42 10.24 10.06
C ALA A 63 2.63 9.39 9.65
N HIS A 64 2.38 8.16 9.17
CA HIS A 64 3.37 7.16 8.80
C HIS A 64 3.38 6.88 7.30
N PRO A 65 4.52 6.51 6.70
CA PRO A 65 4.58 6.19 5.27
C PRO A 65 3.92 4.87 4.90
N ASP A 66 3.87 3.94 5.85
CA ASP A 66 3.47 2.56 5.63
C ASP A 66 4.24 1.89 4.49
N PHE A 67 5.55 2.19 4.43
CA PHE A 67 6.44 1.89 3.33
C PHE A 67 7.58 0.94 3.73
N HIS A 68 7.40 0.17 4.80
CA HIS A 68 8.27 -0.95 5.11
C HIS A 68 8.04 -2.14 4.18
N THR A 69 9.10 -2.88 3.92
CA THR A 69 9.05 -4.28 3.45
C THR A 69 8.97 -5.24 4.64
N LEU A 70 8.75 -6.53 4.36
CA LEU A 70 8.78 -7.58 5.40
C LEU A 70 10.15 -7.69 6.11
N ASP A 71 11.24 -7.29 5.45
CA ASP A 71 12.59 -7.33 5.99
C ASP A 71 12.95 -6.09 6.81
N THR A 72 12.29 -4.95 6.56
CA THR A 72 12.67 -3.66 7.17
C THR A 72 11.79 -3.25 8.34
N THR A 73 10.60 -3.84 8.49
CA THR A 73 9.75 -3.58 9.66
C THR A 73 10.41 -4.06 10.95
N THR A 74 10.49 -3.18 11.95
CA THR A 74 11.11 -3.49 13.26
C THR A 74 10.09 -3.98 14.28
N SER A 75 8.82 -3.56 14.14
CA SER A 75 7.73 -3.93 15.06
C SER A 75 7.08 -5.27 14.72
N GLY A 76 7.20 -5.70 13.46
CA GLY A 76 6.51 -6.86 12.89
C GLY A 76 5.01 -6.66 12.63
N ASN A 77 4.46 -5.47 12.90
CA ASN A 77 3.08 -5.14 12.55
C ASN A 77 2.99 -4.82 11.05
N LEU A 78 2.06 -5.46 10.33
CA LEU A 78 1.96 -5.30 8.87
C LEU A 78 1.06 -4.13 8.43
N HIS A 79 0.51 -3.33 9.34
CA HIS A 79 -0.12 -2.06 8.97
C HIS A 79 0.86 -1.04 8.38
N GLY A 80 2.18 -1.23 8.59
CA GLY A 80 3.24 -0.36 8.07
C GLY A 80 3.89 -0.84 6.76
N VAL A 81 3.34 -1.87 6.10
CA VAL A 81 3.82 -2.36 4.79
C VAL A 81 2.91 -2.13 3.57
N PRO A 82 1.61 -1.74 3.69
CA PRO A 82 0.68 -1.82 2.56
C PRO A 82 1.05 -0.93 1.37
N LEU A 83 1.64 0.25 1.58
CA LEU A 83 2.00 1.14 0.48
C LEU A 83 3.24 0.65 -0.27
N ALA A 84 4.21 0.05 0.42
CA ALA A 84 5.33 -0.64 -0.21
C ALA A 84 4.86 -1.84 -1.05
N TYR A 85 3.96 -2.67 -0.51
CA TYR A 85 3.38 -3.79 -1.26
C TYR A 85 2.65 -3.28 -2.51
N ALA A 86 1.70 -2.36 -2.36
CA ALA A 86 0.87 -1.88 -3.47
C ALA A 86 1.66 -1.14 -4.56
N SER A 87 2.84 -0.61 -4.23
CA SER A 87 3.77 0.04 -5.17
C SER A 87 4.81 -0.90 -5.78
N GLY A 88 4.71 -2.20 -5.52
CA GLY A 88 5.54 -3.22 -6.17
C GLY A 88 6.98 -3.28 -5.65
N GLN A 89 7.23 -2.83 -4.42
CA GLN A 89 8.54 -3.01 -3.79
C GLN A 89 8.88 -4.52 -3.66
N ALA A 90 10.17 -4.84 -3.58
CA ALA A 90 10.61 -6.22 -3.40
C ALA A 90 10.38 -6.72 -1.95
N GLY A 91 10.42 -8.05 -1.76
CA GLY A 91 10.36 -8.67 -0.44
C GLY A 91 8.97 -9.16 -0.01
N PHE A 92 8.01 -9.18 -0.94
CA PHE A 92 6.63 -9.65 -0.70
C PHE A 92 6.33 -10.99 -1.42
N GLN A 93 7.16 -11.36 -2.40
CA GLN A 93 7.01 -12.55 -3.21
C GLN A 93 7.00 -13.81 -2.34
N GLY A 94 5.99 -14.66 -2.53
CA GLY A 94 5.81 -15.89 -1.75
C GLY A 94 5.15 -15.69 -0.38
N TYR A 95 4.92 -14.45 0.05
CA TYR A 95 4.28 -14.12 1.33
C TYR A 95 2.93 -13.41 1.15
N PHE A 96 2.87 -12.46 0.23
CA PHE A 96 1.65 -11.75 -0.15
C PHE A 96 1.11 -12.26 -1.49
N PRO A 97 -0.17 -12.00 -1.81
CA PRO A 97 -0.74 -12.33 -3.11
C PRO A 97 0.03 -11.67 -4.26
N ASP A 98 0.01 -12.29 -5.42
CA ASP A 98 0.59 -11.70 -6.63
C ASP A 98 -0.05 -10.34 -6.92
N LEU A 99 0.79 -9.39 -7.32
CA LEU A 99 0.37 -8.03 -7.62
C LEU A 99 0.38 -7.81 -9.15
N PRO A 100 -0.73 -8.10 -9.85
CA PRO A 100 -0.78 -8.01 -11.31
C PRO A 100 -0.62 -6.57 -11.82
N GLN A 101 -0.92 -5.58 -10.99
CA GLN A 101 -0.74 -4.17 -11.29
C GLN A 101 -0.26 -3.43 -10.06
N ALA A 102 1.02 -3.05 -10.05
CA ALA A 102 1.57 -2.13 -9.07
C ALA A 102 1.15 -0.68 -9.36
N VAL A 103 1.04 0.12 -8.30
CA VAL A 103 0.97 1.58 -8.41
C VAL A 103 2.37 2.10 -8.65
N ASP A 104 2.54 2.89 -9.71
CA ASP A 104 3.77 3.62 -9.96
C ASP A 104 4.07 4.56 -8.78
N PRO A 105 5.20 4.42 -8.07
CA PRO A 105 5.52 5.27 -6.92
C PRO A 105 5.53 6.77 -7.24
N ALA A 106 5.85 7.16 -8.47
CA ALA A 106 5.81 8.56 -8.91
C ALA A 106 4.38 9.13 -8.96
N ARG A 107 3.35 8.29 -8.79
CA ARG A 107 1.93 8.65 -8.70
C ARG A 107 1.37 8.57 -7.28
N ILE A 108 2.26 8.46 -6.29
CA ILE A 108 1.93 8.46 -4.87
C ILE A 108 2.35 9.79 -4.28
N CYS A 109 1.43 10.43 -3.55
CA CYS A 109 1.67 11.64 -2.78
C CYS A 109 1.32 11.37 -1.32
N ALA A 110 2.34 11.28 -0.46
CA ALA A 110 2.19 11.10 0.98
C ALA A 110 2.08 12.46 1.67
N ILE A 111 1.05 12.65 2.48
CA ILE A 111 0.69 13.93 3.09
C ILE A 111 0.49 13.73 4.60
N GLY A 112 1.15 14.55 5.40
CA GLY A 112 1.00 14.55 6.87
C GLY A 112 2.05 13.73 7.62
N LEU A 113 3.07 13.25 6.90
CA LEU A 113 4.15 12.45 7.47
C LEU A 113 4.83 13.19 8.61
N ARG A 114 5.05 12.51 9.73
CA ARG A 114 5.76 13.04 10.90
C ARG A 114 6.41 11.98 11.77
N SER A 115 6.08 10.70 11.55
CA SER A 115 6.74 9.55 12.15
C SER A 115 7.20 8.65 11.01
N VAL A 116 8.49 8.72 10.68
CA VAL A 116 9.07 8.11 9.49
C VAL A 116 10.36 7.43 9.89
N ASP A 117 10.42 6.11 9.74
CA ASP A 117 11.63 5.35 10.07
C ASP A 117 12.73 5.61 9.03
N PRO A 118 14.03 5.51 9.41
CA PRO A 118 15.13 5.76 8.48
C PRO A 118 15.11 4.88 7.23
N ALA A 119 14.62 3.64 7.34
CA ALA A 119 14.50 2.73 6.19
C ALA A 119 13.43 3.21 5.21
N GLU A 120 12.26 3.60 5.70
CA GLU A 120 11.17 4.12 4.88
C GLU A 120 11.56 5.44 4.21
N ARG A 121 12.23 6.34 4.94
CA ARG A 121 12.71 7.61 4.37
C ARG A 121 13.58 7.39 3.11
N ARG A 122 14.49 6.41 3.16
CA ARG A 122 15.34 6.06 2.02
C ARG A 122 14.51 5.46 0.89
N ALA A 123 13.67 4.48 1.21
CA ALA A 123 12.84 3.78 0.23
C ALA A 123 11.86 4.72 -0.50
N LEU A 124 11.22 5.67 0.20
CA LEU A 124 10.34 6.68 -0.42
C LEU A 124 11.11 7.56 -1.42
N ALA A 125 12.31 8.02 -1.05
CA ALA A 125 13.14 8.87 -1.89
C ALA A 125 13.66 8.12 -3.12
N GLU A 126 14.11 6.88 -2.95
CA GLU A 126 14.58 6.01 -4.03
C GLU A 126 13.45 5.62 -5.00
N ALA A 127 12.25 5.37 -4.47
CA ALA A 127 11.09 5.04 -5.29
C ALA A 127 10.53 6.26 -6.05
N GLY A 128 10.79 7.49 -5.59
CA GLY A 128 10.26 8.71 -6.21
C GLY A 128 8.87 9.09 -5.74
N VAL A 129 8.49 8.71 -4.51
CA VAL A 129 7.22 9.13 -3.89
C VAL A 129 7.27 10.61 -3.55
N THR A 130 6.21 11.36 -3.90
CA THR A 130 6.08 12.76 -3.48
C THR A 130 5.70 12.83 -2.00
N VAL A 131 6.39 13.64 -1.21
CA VAL A 131 6.18 13.73 0.24
C VAL A 131 5.93 15.17 0.68
N HIS A 132 4.85 15.38 1.41
CA HIS A 132 4.53 16.60 2.15
C HIS A 132 4.44 16.26 3.65
N ASP A 133 5.50 16.58 4.40
CA ASP A 133 5.55 16.33 5.84
C ASP A 133 4.93 17.50 6.64
N MET A 134 4.76 17.31 7.95
CA MET A 134 4.18 18.33 8.84
C MET A 134 5.14 19.44 9.27
N ARG A 135 6.36 19.49 8.71
CA ARG A 135 7.38 20.52 9.03
C ARG A 135 7.42 21.64 7.99
N ALA A 136 6.59 21.54 6.95
CA ALA A 136 6.39 22.57 5.94
C ALA A 136 5.66 23.80 6.49
#